data_AF-A0A5J5PCV2-F1
#
_entry.id   AF-A0A5J5PCV2-F1
#
_cell.length_a   1.000
_cell.length_b   1.000
_cell.length_c   1.000
_cell.angle_alpha   90.00
_cell.angle_beta   90.00
_cell.angle_gamma   90.00
#
_symmetry.space_group_name_H-M   'P 1'
#
loop_
_entity.id
_entity.type
_entity.pdbx_description
1 polymer ?
#
loop_
_entity_poly.entity_id
_entity_poly.type
_entity_poly.pdbx_seq_one_letter_code
_entity_poly.pdbx_strand_id
1 'polypeptide(L)'
;MVRGKTQMKRIENPTSRGKPYEFASSSMQETIERYLRHTKDNRVKPTEQSMQHLKTEAEKMLKKIELLEVSRRKLLGENLGSCALEELQQIEQQLERSVTRVRARKAKVFKDQIEKLKEKDLVTGPNEKEFLLQPMVTQKIKNPK
;
A
#
# COMPACT_ATOMS: atom_id res chain seq x y z
N MET A 1 -32.00 -52.21 -41.71
CA MET A 1 -31.16 -51.08 -42.15
C MET A 1 -32.04 -49.89 -42.47
N VAL A 2 -32.17 -48.90 -41.59
CA VAL A 2 -32.49 -47.51 -41.97
C VAL A 2 -31.79 -46.60 -40.96
N ARG A 3 -30.76 -45.88 -41.41
CA ARG A 3 -29.94 -44.97 -40.59
C ARG A 3 -30.66 -43.62 -40.48
N GLY A 4 -31.08 -43.24 -39.28
CA GLY A 4 -31.55 -41.88 -38.98
C GLY A 4 -30.36 -40.98 -38.62
N LYS A 5 -30.08 -39.98 -39.46
CA LYS A 5 -28.99 -39.01 -39.26
C LYS A 5 -29.42 -37.95 -38.25
N THR A 6 -28.74 -37.84 -37.12
CA THR A 6 -28.90 -36.72 -36.19
C THR A 6 -28.10 -35.52 -36.70
N GLN A 7 -28.79 -34.48 -37.17
CA GLN A 7 -28.17 -33.22 -37.58
C GLN A 7 -27.85 -32.38 -36.33
N MET A 8 -26.59 -32.03 -36.14
CA MET A 8 -26.17 -31.07 -35.09
C MET A 8 -26.60 -29.66 -35.51
N LYS A 9 -27.62 -29.12 -34.83
CA LYS A 9 -28.08 -27.74 -35.03
C LYS A 9 -27.08 -26.80 -34.37
N ARG A 10 -26.49 -25.89 -35.17
CA ARG A 10 -25.59 -24.83 -34.73
C ARG A 10 -26.25 -24.01 -33.62
N ILE A 11 -25.67 -23.98 -32.42
CA ILE A 11 -26.06 -23.04 -31.37
C ILE A 11 -25.50 -21.68 -31.81
N GLU A 12 -26.36 -20.86 -32.40
CA GLU A 12 -26.09 -19.44 -32.53
C GLU A 12 -26.05 -18.85 -31.12
N ASN A 13 -25.00 -18.08 -30.83
CA ASN A 13 -24.81 -17.42 -29.55
C ASN A 13 -25.31 -15.97 -29.66
N PRO A 14 -26.56 -15.66 -29.28
CA PRO A 14 -26.97 -14.29 -29.11
C PRO A 14 -26.42 -13.76 -27.79
N THR A 15 -25.52 -12.80 -27.92
CA THR A 15 -24.92 -11.99 -26.87
C THR A 15 -25.91 -11.62 -25.75
N SER A 16 -25.74 -12.29 -24.62
CA SER A 16 -26.08 -11.96 -23.23
C SER A 16 -26.69 -10.57 -22.95
N ARG A 17 -28.02 -10.53 -22.77
CA ARG A 17 -28.74 -9.58 -21.89
C ARG A 17 -29.93 -10.21 -21.14
N GLY A 18 -30.05 -11.54 -21.16
CA GLY A 18 -31.07 -12.26 -20.39
C GLY A 18 -30.69 -12.30 -18.91
N LYS A 19 -31.68 -12.28 -18.03
CA LYS A 19 -31.41 -12.37 -16.58
C LYS A 19 -30.78 -13.74 -16.32
N PRO A 20 -29.72 -13.86 -15.49
CA PRO A 20 -28.95 -15.10 -15.36
C PRO A 20 -29.78 -16.36 -15.01
N TYR A 21 -30.95 -16.19 -14.38
CA TYR A 21 -31.85 -17.30 -14.05
C TYR A 21 -32.58 -17.89 -15.28
N GLU A 22 -32.68 -17.16 -16.39
CA GLU A 22 -33.36 -17.64 -17.61
C GLU A 22 -32.56 -18.73 -18.33
N PHE A 23 -31.25 -18.80 -18.03
CA PHE A 23 -30.35 -19.83 -18.52
C PHE A 23 -30.15 -20.96 -17.51
N ALA A 24 -30.91 -20.96 -16.41
CA ALA A 24 -30.84 -22.02 -15.42
C ALA A 24 -31.37 -23.34 -16.00
N SER A 25 -30.50 -24.34 -16.09
CA SER A 25 -30.93 -25.72 -16.35
C SER A 25 -31.84 -26.19 -15.22
N SER A 26 -32.81 -27.06 -15.51
CA SER A 26 -33.62 -27.76 -14.51
C SER A 26 -32.75 -28.53 -13.48
N SER A 27 -31.52 -28.88 -13.84
CA SER A 27 -30.52 -29.53 -12.98
C SER A 27 -29.71 -28.57 -12.09
N MET A 28 -30.01 -27.27 -12.09
CA MET A 28 -29.28 -26.28 -11.29
C MET A 28 -29.36 -26.60 -9.80
N GLN A 29 -30.54 -26.95 -9.30
CA GLN A 29 -30.74 -27.30 -7.89
C GLN A 29 -29.93 -28.54 -7.51
N GLU A 30 -29.93 -29.57 -8.37
CA GLU A 30 -29.15 -30.80 -8.18
C GLU A 30 -27.64 -30.52 -8.20
N THR A 31 -27.20 -29.57 -9.03
CA THR A 31 -25.80 -29.14 -9.10
C THR A 31 -25.38 -28.36 -7.86
N ILE A 32 -26.24 -27.45 -7.38
CA ILE A 32 -26.05 -26.73 -6.12
C ILE A 32 -25.98 -27.73 -4.97
N GLU A 33 -26.91 -28.68 -4.88
CA GLU A 33 -26.92 -29.70 -3.84
C GLU A 33 -25.71 -30.61 -3.88
N ARG A 34 -25.29 -31.07 -5.06
CA ARG A 34 -24.07 -31.87 -5.25
C ARG A 34 -22.84 -31.10 -4.78
N TYR A 35 -22.77 -29.80 -5.08
CA TYR A 35 -21.71 -28.93 -4.59
C TYR A 35 -21.76 -28.75 -3.06
N LEU A 36 -22.94 -28.57 -2.48
CA LEU A 36 -23.13 -28.48 -1.04
C LEU A 36 -22.75 -29.79 -0.33
N ARG A 37 -23.08 -30.96 -0.90
CA ARG A 37 -22.65 -32.27 -0.38
C ARG A 37 -21.13 -32.41 -0.43
N HIS A 38 -20.51 -32.12 -1.57
CA HIS A 38 -19.05 -32.18 -1.73
C HIS A 38 -18.31 -31.20 -0.82
N THR A 39 -18.83 -29.99 -0.62
CA THR A 39 -18.21 -28.99 0.27
C THR A 39 -18.45 -29.30 1.75
N LYS A 40 -19.55 -29.97 2.12
CA LYS A 40 -19.79 -30.42 3.49
C LYS A 40 -18.89 -31.60 3.86
N ASP A 41 -18.62 -32.50 2.92
CA ASP A 41 -17.73 -33.65 3.10
C ASP A 41 -16.24 -33.28 3.01
N ASN A 42 -15.87 -32.30 2.17
CA ASN A 42 -14.50 -31.77 2.07
C ASN A 42 -14.20 -30.60 3.03
N ARG A 43 -15.13 -30.22 3.91
CA ARG A 43 -14.81 -29.33 5.04
C ARG A 43 -13.93 -30.11 5.99
N VAL A 44 -12.61 -29.96 5.86
CA VAL A 44 -11.68 -30.21 6.97
C VAL A 44 -12.13 -29.25 8.07
N LYS A 45 -13.00 -29.72 8.95
CA LYS A 45 -13.37 -28.99 10.16
C LYS A 45 -12.05 -28.75 10.89
N PRO A 46 -11.75 -27.50 11.30
CA PRO A 46 -10.59 -27.26 12.13
C PRO A 46 -10.66 -28.23 13.30
N THR A 47 -9.69 -29.14 13.41
CA THR A 47 -9.60 -30.05 14.55
C THR A 47 -9.61 -29.20 15.81
N GLU A 48 -10.17 -29.71 16.91
CA GLU A 48 -10.17 -29.01 18.20
C GLU A 48 -8.77 -28.51 18.58
N GLN A 49 -7.75 -29.31 18.29
CA GLN A 49 -6.34 -28.94 18.42
C GLN A 49 -5.91 -27.73 17.56
N SER A 50 -6.39 -27.63 16.31
CA SER A 50 -6.12 -26.50 15.41
C SER A 50 -6.80 -25.21 15.90
N MET A 51 -8.05 -25.32 16.36
CA MET A 51 -8.75 -24.17 16.96
C MET A 51 -8.08 -23.72 18.26
N GLN A 52 -7.66 -24.65 19.10
CA GLN A 52 -6.96 -24.34 20.34
C GLN A 52 -5.60 -23.69 20.07
N HIS A 53 -4.86 -24.18 19.07
CA HIS A 53 -3.63 -23.55 18.61
C HIS A 53 -3.88 -22.10 18.16
N LEU A 54 -4.88 -21.86 17.31
CA LEU A 54 -5.23 -20.51 16.85
C LEU A 54 -5.61 -19.58 18.01
N LYS A 55 -6.37 -20.08 19.00
CA LYS A 55 -6.69 -19.31 20.22
C LYS A 55 -5.41 -18.94 20.99
N THR A 56 -4.51 -19.89 21.21
CA THR A 56 -3.26 -19.62 21.92
C THR A 56 -2.37 -18.62 21.19
N GLU A 57 -2.30 -18.69 19.85
CA GLU A 57 -1.57 -17.71 19.05
C GLU A 57 -2.21 -16.32 19.14
N ALA A 58 -3.54 -16.23 19.08
CA ALA A 58 -4.24 -14.97 19.27
C ALA A 58 -3.96 -14.35 20.66
N GLU A 59 -3.98 -15.16 21.71
CA GLU A 59 -3.64 -14.71 23.07
C GLU A 59 -2.19 -14.22 23.19
N LYS A 60 -1.24 -14.92 22.55
CA LYS A 60 0.16 -14.47 22.50
C LYS A 60 0.30 -13.14 21.77
N MET A 61 -0.41 -12.95 20.65
CA MET A 61 -0.42 -11.69 19.91
C MET A 61 -1.00 -10.55 20.74
N LEU A 62 -2.10 -10.77 21.45
CA LEU A 62 -2.71 -9.78 22.33
C LEU A 62 -1.75 -9.34 23.43
N LYS A 63 -1.09 -10.28 24.11
CA LYS A 63 -0.07 -9.97 25.13
C LYS A 63 1.10 -9.17 24.55
N LYS A 64 1.52 -9.49 23.33
CA LYS A 64 2.59 -8.75 22.65
C LYS A 64 2.18 -7.31 22.33
N ILE A 65 0.93 -7.10 21.88
CA ILE A 65 0.39 -5.77 21.62
C ILE A 65 0.38 -4.96 22.92
N GLU A 66 -0.14 -5.53 24.01
CA GLU A 66 -0.20 -4.86 25.31
C GLU A 66 1.19 -4.42 25.80
N LEU A 67 2.20 -5.31 25.70
CA LEU A 67 3.57 -4.98 26.07
C LEU A 67 4.15 -3.84 25.21
N LEU A 68 3.89 -3.86 23.90
CA LEU A 68 4.32 -2.81 22.98
C LEU A 68 3.64 -1.47 23.28
N GLU A 69 2.35 -1.49 23.65
CA GLU A 69 1.61 -0.29 24.03
C GLU A 69 2.12 0.32 25.33
N VAL A 70 2.45 -0.51 26.32
CA VAL A 70 3.12 -0.04 27.55
C VAL A 70 4.45 0.60 27.22
N SER A 71 5.29 -0.05 26.42
CA SER A 71 6.58 0.49 25.98
C SER A 71 6.41 1.82 25.23
N ARG A 72 5.43 1.91 24.32
CA ARG A 72 5.10 3.14 23.57
C ARG A 72 4.71 4.28 24.51
N ARG A 73 3.84 4.02 25.49
CA ARG A 73 3.41 5.01 26.48
C ARG A 73 4.60 5.55 27.28
N LYS A 74 5.48 4.65 27.75
CA LYS A 74 6.73 5.05 28.43
C LYS A 74 7.61 5.95 27.55
N LEU A 75 7.78 5.62 26.26
CA LEU A 75 8.53 6.46 25.30
C LEU A 75 7.88 7.83 25.04
N LEU A 76 6.58 7.97 25.27
CA LEU A 76 5.85 9.24 25.18
C LEU A 76 5.85 10.03 26.48
N GLY A 77 6.51 9.53 27.54
CA GLY A 77 6.55 10.17 28.84
C GLY A 77 5.33 9.87 29.72
N GLU A 78 4.50 8.90 29.36
CA GLU A 78 3.30 8.53 30.10
C GLU A 78 3.59 7.39 31.09
N ASN A 79 2.89 7.38 32.24
CA ASN A 79 2.96 6.31 33.25
C ASN A 79 4.37 5.97 33.74
N LEU A 80 5.26 6.96 33.85
CA LEU A 80 6.65 6.77 34.27
C LEU A 80 6.83 6.54 35.78
N GLY A 81 5.80 6.79 36.59
CA GLY A 81 5.88 6.68 38.06
C GLY A 81 6.16 5.26 38.58
N SER A 82 5.98 4.23 37.76
CA SER A 82 6.31 2.83 38.08
C SER A 82 7.63 2.34 37.47
N CYS A 83 8.35 3.20 36.73
CA CYS A 83 9.62 2.83 36.12
C CYS A 83 10.77 2.85 37.13
N ALA A 84 11.67 1.88 37.04
CA ALA A 84 12.94 1.92 37.74
C ALA A 84 13.88 3.00 37.15
N LEU A 85 14.87 3.44 37.93
CA LEU A 85 15.83 4.47 37.49
C LEU A 85 16.58 4.03 36.22
N GLU A 86 16.99 2.76 36.16
CA GLU A 86 17.70 2.18 35.04
C GLU A 86 16.83 2.17 33.77
N GLU A 87 15.53 1.86 33.91
CA GLU A 87 14.59 1.91 32.79
C GLU A 87 14.43 3.34 32.26
N LEU A 88 14.36 4.33 33.15
CA LEU A 88 14.26 5.75 32.76
C LEU A 88 15.51 6.21 32.00
N GLN A 89 16.69 5.84 32.47
CA GLN A 89 17.95 6.14 31.78
C GLN A 89 18.01 5.50 30.38
N GLN A 90 17.52 4.27 30.23
CA GLN A 90 17.46 3.62 28.93
C GLN A 90 16.50 4.33 27.97
N ILE A 91 15.33 4.75 28.45
CA ILE A 91 14.34 5.52 27.69
C ILE A 91 14.96 6.84 27.23
N GLU A 92 15.61 7.57 28.12
CA GLU A 92 16.28 8.83 27.81
C GLU A 92 17.34 8.67 26.72
N GLN A 93 18.26 7.71 26.88
CA GLN A 93 19.30 7.43 25.88
C GLN A 93 18.71 7.02 24.53
N GLN A 94 17.64 6.23 24.53
CA GLN A 94 16.96 5.83 23.30
C GLN A 94 16.35 7.03 22.58
N LEU A 95 15.69 7.92 23.32
CA LEU A 95 15.09 9.14 22.78
C LEU A 95 16.15 10.09 22.23
N GLU A 96 17.24 10.33 22.96
CA GLU A 96 18.35 11.18 22.54
C GLU A 96 18.98 10.70 21.22
N ARG A 97 19.29 9.41 21.13
CA ARG A 97 19.81 8.78 19.90
C ARG A 97 18.81 8.91 18.75
N SER A 98 17.52 8.71 19.03
CA SER A 98 16.46 8.82 18.02
C SER A 98 16.35 10.25 17.46
N VAL A 99 16.29 11.25 18.34
CA VAL A 99 16.21 12.66 17.96
C VAL A 99 17.43 13.08 17.14
N THR A 100 18.62 12.65 17.57
CA THR A 100 19.86 12.92 16.84
C THR A 100 19.82 12.37 15.41
N ARG A 101 19.41 11.11 15.24
CA ARG A 101 19.25 10.49 13.91
C ARG A 101 18.22 11.21 13.04
N VAL A 102 17.07 11.58 13.62
CA VAL A 102 16.01 12.30 12.89
C VAL A 102 16.51 13.66 12.42
N ARG A 103 17.18 14.43 13.29
CA ARG A 103 17.76 15.74 12.94
C ARG A 103 18.82 15.62 11.84
N ALA A 104 19.74 14.66 11.96
CA ALA A 104 20.76 14.41 10.94
C ALA A 104 20.15 14.07 9.58
N ARG A 105 19.13 13.21 9.55
CA ARG A 105 18.41 12.88 8.32
C ARG A 105 17.71 14.10 7.73
N LYS A 106 17.01 14.90 8.54
CA LYS A 106 16.36 16.13 8.07
C LYS A 106 17.38 17.11 7.48
N ALA A 107 18.51 17.31 8.16
CA ALA A 107 19.58 18.18 7.68
C ALA A 107 20.13 17.71 6.33
N LYS A 108 20.36 16.40 6.17
CA LYS A 108 20.77 15.82 4.89
C LYS A 108 19.74 16.09 3.78
N VAL A 109 18.47 15.79 4.04
CA VAL A 109 17.39 16.00 3.06
C VAL A 109 17.30 17.47 2.64
N PHE A 110 17.39 18.41 3.57
CA PHE A 110 17.36 19.84 3.23
C PHE A 110 18.60 20.28 2.47
N LYS A 111 19.79 19.78 2.82
CA LYS A 111 21.03 20.05 2.08
C LYS A 111 20.89 19.59 0.62
N ASP A 112 20.44 18.36 0.41
CA ASP A 112 20.26 17.77 -0.92
C ASP A 112 19.22 18.59 -1.74
N GLN A 113 18.15 19.09 -1.10
CA GLN A 113 17.16 19.96 -1.74
C GLN A 113 17.74 21.33 -2.13
N ILE A 114 18.53 21.96 -1.25
CA ILE A 114 19.18 23.24 -1.52
C ILE A 114 20.16 23.10 -2.69
N GLU A 115 20.96 22.03 -2.72
CA GLU A 115 21.92 21.76 -3.79
C GLU A 115 21.21 21.59 -5.14
N LYS A 116 20.12 20.82 -5.18
CA LYS A 116 19.30 20.65 -6.38
C LYS A 116 18.68 21.96 -6.89
N LEU A 117 18.27 22.85 -5.99
CA LEU A 117 17.75 24.16 -6.39
C LEU A 117 18.86 25.06 -6.94
N LYS A 118 20.03 25.08 -6.30
CA LYS A 118 21.20 25.84 -6.80
C LYS A 118 21.64 25.37 -8.17
N GLU A 119 21.64 24.06 -8.42
CA GLU A 119 21.96 23.51 -9.75
C GLU A 119 20.96 23.98 -10.80
N LYS A 120 19.66 23.95 -10.50
CA LYS A 120 18.64 24.49 -11.41
C LYS A 120 18.82 25.98 -11.68
N ASP A 121 19.05 26.79 -10.65
CA ASP A 121 19.29 28.22 -10.80
C ASP A 121 20.55 28.51 -11.62
N LEU A 122 21.58 27.66 -11.52
CA LEU A 122 22.79 27.75 -12.32
C LEU A 122 22.56 27.31 -13.78
N VAL A 123 21.66 26.36 -14.04
CA VAL A 123 21.31 25.91 -15.40
C VAL A 123 20.40 26.94 -16.10
N THR A 124 19.50 27.58 -15.36
CA THR A 124 18.56 28.58 -15.89
C THR A 124 19.16 30.00 -15.92
N GLY A 125 20.09 30.31 -15.01
CA GLY A 125 20.65 31.65 -14.77
C GLY A 125 21.53 32.28 -15.86
N PRO A 126 22.43 31.55 -16.58
CA PRO A 126 23.25 32.16 -17.63
C PRO A 126 22.50 32.25 -18.97
N ASN A 127 21.61 31.31 -19.26
CA ASN A 127 20.98 31.20 -20.58
C ASN A 127 19.86 32.24 -20.84
N GLU A 128 19.17 32.73 -19.80
CA GLU A 128 18.12 33.74 -19.96
C GLU A 128 18.66 35.19 -19.90
N LYS A 129 19.74 35.42 -19.14
CA LYS A 129 20.27 36.78 -18.93
C LYS A 129 21.15 37.26 -20.09
N GLU A 130 21.82 36.35 -20.79
CA GLU A 130 22.65 36.70 -21.96
C GLU A 130 21.80 36.99 -23.21
N PHE A 131 20.62 36.38 -23.31
CA PHE A 131 19.67 36.59 -24.42
C PHE A 131 18.97 37.97 -24.36
N LEU A 132 18.82 38.58 -23.17
CA LEU A 132 18.13 39.86 -23.00
C LEU A 132 19.02 41.10 -23.15
N LEU A 133 20.35 40.95 -23.18
CA LEU A 133 21.28 42.08 -23.31
C LEU A 133 21.65 42.43 -24.77
N GLN A 134 21.37 41.56 -25.73
CA GLN A 134 21.74 41.77 -27.14
C GLN A 134 20.81 42.71 -27.97
N PRO A 135 19.51 42.93 -27.67
CA PRO A 135 18.67 43.76 -28.54
C PRO A 135 18.79 45.28 -28.35
N MET A 136 19.36 45.78 -27.25
CA MET A 136 19.37 47.23 -26.96
C MET A 136 20.47 48.03 -27.67
N VAL A 137 21.50 47.37 -28.20
CA VAL A 137 22.68 48.07 -28.77
C VAL A 137 22.55 48.35 -30.27
N THR A 138 21.57 47.76 -30.97
CA THR A 138 21.45 47.86 -32.44
C THR A 138 20.44 48.88 -32.95
N GLN A 139 19.62 49.50 -32.09
CA GLN A 139 18.60 50.47 -32.53
C GLN A 139 19.09 51.93 -32.67
N LYS A 140 20.37 52.25 -32.39
CA LYS A 140 20.86 53.65 -32.42
C LYS A 140 21.69 54.06 -33.65
N ILE A 141 21.78 53.23 -34.69
CA ILE A 141 22.57 53.53 -35.92
C ILE A 141 21.67 53.71 -37.16
N LYS A 142 20.35 53.77 -37.02
CA LYS A 142 19.44 53.89 -38.17
C LYS A 142 18.37 54.95 -37.98
N ASN A 143 18.77 56.22 -37.90
CA ASN A 143 17.90 57.35 -38.26
C ASN A 143 18.76 58.57 -38.64
N PRO A 144 18.94 58.85 -39.94
CA PRO A 144 19.51 60.11 -40.42
C PRO A 144 18.40 61.13 -40.67
N LYS A 145 18.44 62.29 -40.00
CA LYS A 145 18.05 63.60 -40.53
C LYS A 145 18.79 64.69 -39.78
#